data_AF-A0A9X0CIM8-F1
#
_entry.id   AF-A0A9X0CIM8-F1
#
_cell.length_a   1.000
_cell.length_b   1.000
_cell.length_c   1.000
_cell.angle_alpha   90.00
_cell.angle_beta   90.00
_cell.angle_gamma   90.00
#
_symmetry.space_group_name_H-M   'P 1'
#
loop_
_entity.id
_entity.type
_entity.pdbx_description
1 polymer ?
#
loop_
_entity_poly.entity_id
_entity_poly.type
_entity_poly.pdbx_seq_one_letter_code
_entity_poly.pdbx_strand_id
1 'polypeptide(L)'
;MDEERYKSLLIVNESSDAQVSLYIYHRWDFICWLSIESKIIKPNDKYLHRSDERFKFELVARFEDKRPKKILLEPKMWVEDKLIKISESLDITEGKLADSI
;
A
#
# COMPACT_ATOMS: atom_id res chain seq x y z
N MET A 1 -15.69 20.87 15.71
CA MET A 1 -15.06 21.14 14.40
C MET A 1 -13.85 20.24 14.38
N ASP A 2 -14.10 18.95 14.20
CA ASP A 2 -13.02 17.97 14.15
C ASP A 2 -12.38 18.16 12.78
N GLU A 3 -11.15 18.65 12.73
CA GLU A 3 -10.32 18.50 11.56
C GLU A 3 -10.20 16.99 11.33
N GLU A 4 -11.06 16.41 10.48
CA GLU A 4 -10.88 15.06 9.94
C GLU A 4 -9.57 15.06 9.16
N ARG A 5 -8.47 14.84 9.89
CA ARG A 5 -7.14 14.80 9.32
C ARG A 5 -7.09 13.61 8.37
N TYR A 6 -7.05 13.92 7.08
CA TYR A 6 -6.72 12.97 6.01
C TYR A 6 -5.61 12.03 6.47
N LYS A 7 -5.85 10.73 6.35
CA LYS A 7 -4.87 9.69 6.58
C LYS A 7 -4.08 9.46 5.29
N SER A 8 -2.78 9.47 5.43
CA SER A 8 -1.83 9.34 4.34
C SER A 8 -1.11 8.01 4.42
N LEU A 9 -1.06 7.29 3.29
CA LEU A 9 -0.27 6.08 3.13
C LEU A 9 0.71 6.29 1.99
N LEU A 10 1.99 6.43 2.34
CA LEU A 10 3.08 6.47 1.36
C LEU A 10 3.64 5.06 1.20
N ILE A 11 3.66 4.58 -0.03
CA ILE A 11 4.30 3.32 -0.39
C ILE A 11 5.48 3.64 -1.29
N VAL A 12 6.65 3.12 -0.94
CA VAL A 12 7.88 3.24 -1.72
C VAL A 12 8.27 1.83 -2.16
N ASN A 13 8.32 1.64 -3.48
CA ASN A 13 8.76 0.41 -4.09
C ASN A 13 10.22 0.56 -4.51
N GLU A 14 11.14 0.06 -3.70
CA GLU A 14 12.58 0.04 -4.00
C GLU A 14 12.98 -1.21 -4.79
N SER A 15 12.05 -2.12 -5.10
CA SER A 15 12.34 -3.25 -5.96
C SER A 15 12.58 -2.80 -7.40
N SER A 16 13.55 -3.44 -8.04
CA SER A 16 13.90 -3.30 -9.44
C SER A 16 13.15 -4.28 -10.36
N ASP A 17 12.63 -5.38 -9.83
CA ASP A 17 12.12 -6.51 -10.60
C ASP A 17 10.61 -6.78 -10.39
N ALA A 18 9.96 -6.06 -9.47
CA ALA A 18 8.55 -6.22 -9.18
C ALA A 18 7.79 -4.88 -9.22
N GLN A 19 6.63 -4.90 -9.88
CA GLN A 19 5.61 -3.88 -9.68
C GLN A 19 4.75 -4.26 -8.48
N VAL A 20 4.34 -3.26 -7.70
CA VAL A 20 3.51 -3.46 -6.50
C VAL A 20 2.11 -2.95 -6.80
N SER A 21 1.12 -3.81 -6.63
CA SER A 21 -0.29 -3.43 -6.67
C SER A 21 -0.77 -3.12 -5.26
N LEU A 22 -1.21 -1.89 -5.05
CA LEU A 22 -2.02 -1.47 -3.91
C LEU A 22 -3.48 -1.71 -4.23
N TYR A 23 -4.15 -2.52 -3.42
CA TYR A 23 -5.61 -2.68 -3.45
C TYR A 23 -6.21 -2.01 -2.24
N ILE A 24 -7.23 -1.18 -2.45
CA ILE A 24 -7.96 -0.49 -1.39
C ILE A 24 -9.37 -1.03 -1.35
N TYR A 25 -9.83 -1.38 -0.15
CA TYR A 25 -11.14 -1.95 0.10
C TYR A 25 -11.91 -1.05 1.08
N HIS A 26 -13.24 -1.01 0.93
CA HIS A 26 -14.10 -0.38 1.93
C HIS A 26 -13.93 -1.09 3.28
N ARG A 27 -14.01 -0.31 4.37
CA ARG A 27 -13.95 -0.84 5.73
C ARG A 27 -14.97 -1.96 6.00
N TRP A 28 -16.16 -1.85 5.41
CA TRP A 28 -17.28 -2.78 5.58
C TRP A 28 -17.14 -4.09 4.80
N ASP A 29 -16.22 -4.16 3.83
CA ASP A 29 -15.97 -5.41 3.11
C ASP A 29 -15.11 -6.32 4.01
N PHE A 30 -15.79 -7.23 4.71
CA PHE A 30 -15.12 -8.23 5.55
C PHE A 30 -14.32 -9.22 4.71
N ILE A 31 -14.79 -9.49 3.49
CA ILE A 31 -14.22 -10.52 2.61
C ILE A 31 -13.11 -9.95 1.71
N CYS A 32 -13.07 -8.62 1.54
CA CYS A 32 -12.13 -7.92 0.65
C CYS A 32 -12.14 -8.51 -0.77
N TRP A 33 -13.33 -8.84 -1.28
CA TRP A 33 -13.46 -9.52 -2.58
C TRP A 33 -13.33 -8.55 -3.76
N LEU A 34 -13.74 -7.30 -3.59
CA LEU A 34 -13.72 -6.29 -4.65
C LEU A 34 -13.06 -5.01 -4.13
N SER A 35 -11.86 -4.73 -4.65
CA SER A 35 -11.19 -3.46 -4.37
C SER A 35 -11.95 -2.32 -5.02
N ILE A 36 -12.14 -1.22 -4.29
CA ILE A 36 -12.76 0.00 -4.80
C ILE A 36 -11.79 0.87 -5.60
N GLU A 37 -10.51 0.80 -5.24
CA GLU A 37 -9.43 1.46 -5.94
C GLU A 37 -8.26 0.49 -6.02
N SER A 38 -7.52 0.54 -7.12
CA SER A 38 -6.23 -0.11 -7.21
C SER A 38 -5.22 0.80 -7.88
N LYS A 39 -3.97 0.72 -7.43
CA LYS A 39 -2.85 1.45 -8.01
C LYS A 39 -1.67 0.51 -8.22
N ILE A 40 -1.08 0.58 -9.40
CA ILE A 40 0.21 -0.05 -9.70
C ILE A 40 1.32 0.97 -9.42
N ILE A 41 2.29 0.54 -8.62
CA ILE A 41 3.50 1.27 -8.26
C ILE A 41 4.64 0.55 -8.97
N LYS A 42 5.30 1.24 -9.91
CA LYS A 42 6.37 0.65 -10.71
C LYS A 42 7.62 0.37 -9.88
N PRO A 43 8.55 -0.45 -10.39
CA PRO A 43 9.88 -0.55 -9.81
C PRO A 43 10.52 0.84 -9.59
N ASN A 44 11.20 1.02 -8.46
CA ASN A 44 11.86 2.27 -8.07
C ASN A 44 10.95 3.51 -8.05
N ASP A 45 9.66 3.33 -7.77
CA ASP A 45 8.65 4.40 -7.74
C ASP A 45 7.94 4.46 -6.38
N LYS A 46 7.22 5.56 -6.13
CA LYS A 46 6.46 5.78 -4.90
C LYS A 46 5.06 6.31 -5.19
N TYR A 47 4.12 5.96 -4.32
CA TYR A 47 2.75 6.42 -4.40
C TYR A 47 2.25 6.87 -3.03
N LEU A 48 1.63 8.05 -3.00
CA LEU A 48 0.98 8.60 -1.82
C LEU A 48 -0.53 8.51 -2.02
N HIS A 49 -1.18 7.63 -1.26
CA HIS A 49 -2.63 7.62 -1.14
C HIS A 49 -3.05 8.50 0.04
N ARG A 50 -4.11 9.29 -0.14
CA ARG A 50 -4.71 10.11 0.91
C ARG A 50 -6.22 9.88 0.92
N SER A 51 -6.76 9.64 2.10
CA SER A 51 -8.19 9.48 2.32
C SER A 51 -8.60 10.12 3.65
N ASP A 52 -9.75 10.76 3.67
CA ASP A 52 -10.45 11.23 4.87
C ASP A 52 -11.06 10.06 5.67
N GLU A 53 -11.32 8.94 5.01
CA GLU A 53 -11.88 7.73 5.61
C GLU A 53 -10.81 6.69 6.00
N ARG A 54 -11.19 5.81 6.93
CA ARG A 54 -10.40 4.60 7.24
C ARG A 54 -10.66 3.55 6.18
N PHE A 55 -9.60 2.96 5.65
CA PHE A 55 -9.68 1.94 4.61
C PHE A 55 -8.95 0.66 5.01
N LYS A 56 -9.26 -0.44 4.33
CA LYS A 56 -8.41 -1.65 4.34
C LYS A 56 -7.59 -1.65 3.07
N PHE A 57 -6.37 -2.19 3.13
CA PHE A 57 -5.55 -2.33 1.94
C PHE A 57 -4.72 -3.61 1.95
N GLU A 58 -4.32 -4.03 0.76
CA GLU A 58 -3.47 -5.19 0.49
C GLU A 58 -2.35 -4.75 -0.46
N LEU A 59 -1.16 -5.35 -0.30
CA LEU A 59 -0.03 -5.15 -1.21
C LEU A 59 0.36 -6.47 -1.85
N VAL A 60 0.43 -6.46 -3.19
CA VAL A 60 0.79 -7.64 -3.97
C VAL A 60 1.89 -7.28 -4.97
N ALA A 61 3.02 -7.98 -4.89
CA ALA A 61 4.08 -7.91 -5.88
C ALA A 61 3.74 -8.77 -7.10
N ARG A 62 3.98 -8.23 -8.29
CA ARG A 62 3.89 -8.93 -9.57
C ARG A 62 5.21 -8.74 -10.33
N PHE A 63 5.69 -9.82 -10.91
CA PHE A 63 6.93 -9.84 -11.68
C PHE A 63 6.61 -9.93 -13.17
N GLU A 64 7.44 -9.30 -14.02
CA GLU A 64 7.26 -9.33 -15.46
C GLU A 64 7.65 -10.70 -16.08
N ASP A 65 8.52 -11.44 -15.41
CA ASP A 65 9.12 -12.70 -15.87
C ASP A 65 8.26 -13.95 -15.56
N LYS A 66 6.93 -13.79 -15.47
CA LYS A 66 5.94 -14.86 -15.23
C LYS A 66 6.09 -15.61 -13.89
N ARG A 67 6.97 -15.15 -12.97
CA ARG A 67 7.00 -15.67 -11.60
C ARG A 67 5.61 -15.49 -10.94
N PRO A 68 5.19 -16.39 -10.04
CA PRO A 68 3.96 -16.23 -9.29
C PRO A 68 3.93 -14.89 -8.56
N LYS A 69 2.75 -14.26 -8.50
CA LYS A 69 2.55 -13.07 -7.66
C LYS A 69 2.86 -13.42 -6.19
N LYS A 70 3.41 -12.45 -5.44
CA LYS A 70 3.68 -12.59 -4.00
C LYS A 70 2.79 -11.62 -3.25
N ILE A 71 1.99 -12.11 -2.31
CA ILE A 71 1.28 -11.25 -1.35
C ILE A 71 2.34 -10.72 -0.39
N LEU A 72 2.55 -9.41 -0.39
CA LEU A 72 3.51 -8.77 0.52
C LEU A 72 2.83 -8.44 1.84
N LEU A 73 1.58 -7.99 1.78
CA LEU A 73 0.78 -7.64 2.95
C LEU A 73 -0.66 -8.05 2.70
N GLU A 74 -1.18 -8.95 3.54
CA GLU A 74 -2.59 -9.34 3.55
C GLU A 74 -3.50 -8.15 3.93
N PRO A 75 -4.80 -8.18 3.57
CA PRO A 75 -5.71 -7.08 3.86
C PRO A 75 -5.67 -6.62 5.33
N LYS A 76 -5.22 -5.38 5.55
CA LYS A 76 -5.06 -4.77 6.89
C LYS A 76 -5.80 -3.44 6.95
N MET A 77 -6.44 -3.15 8.09
CA MET A 77 -7.11 -1.87 8.32
C MET A 77 -6.08 -0.78 8.62
N TRP A 78 -6.27 0.39 8.03
CA TRP A 78 -5.42 1.55 8.25
C TRP A 78 -6.18 2.73 8.84
N VAL A 79 -5.57 3.36 9.83
CA VAL A 79 -6.22 4.41 10.65
C VAL A 79 -5.32 5.61 10.93
N GLU A 80 -4.07 5.60 10.45
CA GLU A 80 -3.05 6.62 10.75
C GLU A 80 -2.12 6.88 9.56
N ASP A 81 -1.35 7.97 9.66
CA ASP A 81 -0.34 8.33 8.67
C ASP A 81 0.85 7.38 8.71
N LYS A 82 1.24 6.80 7.58
CA LYS A 82 2.32 5.82 7.55
C LYS A 82 3.09 5.73 6.24
N LEU A 83 4.34 5.28 6.37
CA LEU A 83 5.23 4.90 5.30
C LEU A 83 5.37 3.37 5.26
N ILE A 84 5.24 2.79 4.07
CA ILE A 84 5.61 1.41 3.77
C ILE A 84 6.73 1.44 2.74
N LYS A 85 7.87 0.87 3.08
CA LYS A 85 8.96 0.63 2.14
C LYS A 85 9.01 -0.86 1.79
N ILE A 86 9.19 -1.13 0.51
CA ILE A 86 9.35 -2.48 -0.04
C ILE A 86 10.75 -2.54 -0.61
N SER A 87 11.60 -3.37 -0.04
CA SER A 87 13.00 -3.51 -0.46
C SER A 87 13.14 -4.23 -1.79
N GLU A 88 14.37 -4.28 -2.31
CA GLU A 88 14.76 -5.14 -3.44
C GLU A 88 14.42 -6.63 -3.22
N SER A 89 14.54 -7.12 -1.97
CA SER A 89 14.14 -8.48 -1.59
C SER A 89 12.64 -8.67 -1.36
N LEU A 90 11.84 -7.62 -1.57
CA LEU A 90 10.41 -7.54 -1.29
C LEU A 90 10.06 -7.75 0.19
N ASP A 91 10.94 -7.31 1.08
CA ASP A 91 10.66 -7.23 2.51
C ASP A 91 9.98 -5.89 2.82
N ILE A 92 8.99 -5.93 3.71
CA ILE A 92 8.26 -4.74 4.13
C ILE A 92 8.89 -4.15 5.38
N THR A 93 9.17 -2.84 5.33
CA THR A 93 9.44 -2.02 6.52
C THR A 93 8.36 -0.96 6.67
N GLU A 94 7.77 -0.92 7.86
CA GLU A 94 6.76 0.06 8.26
C GLU A 94 7.42 1.21 9.05
N GLY A 95 7.11 2.46 8.72
CA GLY A 95 7.65 3.66 9.40
C GLY A 95 6.64 4.79 9.50
N LYS A 96 6.97 5.87 10.24
CA LYS A 96 6.09 7.04 10.32
C LYS A 96 6.34 7.98 9.14
N LEU A 97 5.28 8.61 8.64
CA LEU A 97 5.41 9.62 7.59
C LEU A 97 6.24 10.84 8.03
N ALA A 98 6.26 11.14 9.33
CA ALA A 98 7.07 12.20 9.92
C ALA A 98 8.59 12.00 9.72
N ASP A 99 9.04 10.76 9.46
CA ASP A 99 10.46 10.43 9.25
C ASP A 99 10.91 10.68 7.79
N SER A 100 10.07 11.33 6.96
CA SER A 100 10.28 11.53 5.52
C SER A 100 10.28 13.00 5.07
N ILE A 101 10.40 13.94 6.00
CA ILE A 101 10.54 15.39 5.74
C ILE A 101 11.86 15.88 6.33
#